data_AF-A0A455SXG9-F1
#
_entry.id   AF-A0A455SXG9-F1
#
_cell.length_a   1.000
_cell.length_b   1.000
_cell.length_c   1.000
_cell.angle_alpha   90.00
_cell.angle_beta   90.00
_cell.angle_gamma   90.00
#
_symmetry.space_group_name_H-M   'P 1'
#
loop_
_entity.id
_entity.type
_entity.pdbx_description
1 polymer ?
#
loop_
_entity_poly.entity_id
_entity_poly.type
_entity_poly.pdbx_seq_one_letter_code
_entity_poly.pdbx_strand_id
1 'polypeptide(L)'
;MKGSSQRRGFHRKWGPREPGPPRPREWEVLLLLRQGLEDDEIARRMGITASTVRGHIYRLRDRLGIASRAELLQRIPWEQCPPELQARAALASPPPTTDQ
;
A
#
# COMPACT_ATOMS: atom_id res chain seq x y z
N MET A 1 -15.19 23.90 -5.67
CA MET A 1 -14.82 23.04 -6.83
C MET A 1 -13.55 22.26 -6.48
N LYS A 2 -13.57 20.94 -6.39
CA LYS A 2 -12.35 20.12 -6.38
C LYS A 2 -12.46 19.12 -7.53
N GLY A 3 -11.63 19.34 -8.54
CA GLY A 3 -11.68 18.71 -9.84
C GLY A 3 -11.56 17.20 -9.76
N SER A 4 -12.53 16.56 -10.39
CA SER A 4 -12.51 15.25 -11.03
C SER A 4 -11.10 14.81 -11.42
N SER A 5 -10.40 14.08 -10.54
CA SER A 5 -9.15 13.43 -10.93
C SER A 5 -9.51 12.21 -11.77
N GLN A 6 -9.58 12.48 -13.07
CA GLN A 6 -9.63 11.60 -14.22
C GLN A 6 -9.51 10.10 -13.89
N ARG A 7 -10.58 9.35 -14.20
CA ARG A 7 -10.55 7.89 -14.32
C ARG A 7 -9.51 7.51 -15.40
N ARG A 8 -8.26 7.27 -15.01
CA ARG A 8 -7.30 6.53 -15.85
C ARG A 8 -7.37 5.08 -15.42
N GLY A 9 -8.04 4.27 -16.25
CA GLY A 9 -8.29 2.87 -16.02
C GLY A 9 -7.04 2.11 -15.57
N PHE A 10 -7.17 1.37 -14.48
CA PHE A 10 -6.15 0.47 -13.92
C PHE A 10 -5.91 -0.78 -14.78
N HIS A 11 -6.20 -0.71 -16.08
CA HIS A 11 -6.07 -1.78 -17.06
C HIS A 11 -4.77 -1.62 -17.86
N ARG A 12 -3.63 -1.47 -17.19
CA ARG A 12 -2.37 -1.89 -17.83
C ARG A 12 -2.13 -3.33 -17.42
N LYS A 13 -2.24 -4.19 -18.43
CA LYS A 13 -2.03 -5.64 -18.42
C LYS A 13 -0.99 -6.04 -17.38
N TRP A 14 -1.48 -6.52 -16.23
CA TRP A 14 -0.63 -6.99 -15.14
C TRP A 14 -0.01 -8.31 -15.58
N GLY A 15 1.32 -8.43 -15.51
CA GLY A 15 2.09 -9.63 -15.88
C GLY A 15 1.71 -10.87 -15.06
N PRO A 16 2.43 -11.99 -15.24
CA PRO A 16 2.02 -13.30 -14.71
C PRO A 16 1.63 -13.22 -13.23
N ARG A 17 0.41 -13.71 -12.94
CA ARG A 17 -0.31 -13.56 -11.66
C ARG A 17 0.18 -14.53 -10.59
N GLU A 18 1.46 -14.93 -10.65
CA GLU A 18 1.95 -15.98 -9.77
C GLU A 18 1.88 -15.52 -8.30
N PRO A 19 1.26 -16.32 -7.42
CA PRO A 19 1.25 -16.04 -6.00
C PRO A 19 2.69 -16.00 -5.50
N GLY A 20 3.03 -14.94 -4.80
CA GLY A 20 4.39 -14.69 -4.32
C GLY A 20 4.40 -13.51 -3.36
N PRO A 21 5.53 -13.24 -2.70
CA PRO A 21 5.62 -12.19 -1.69
C PRO A 21 5.22 -10.82 -2.26
N PRO A 22 4.81 -9.87 -1.41
CA PRO A 22 4.50 -8.52 -1.84
C PRO A 22 5.68 -7.90 -2.61
N ARG A 23 5.38 -7.14 -3.66
CA ARG A 23 6.40 -6.36 -4.37
C ARG A 23 6.84 -5.15 -3.54
N PRO A 24 7.96 -4.48 -3.84
CA PRO A 24 8.45 -3.36 -3.03
C PRO A 24 7.40 -2.26 -2.77
N ARG A 25 6.63 -1.86 -3.78
CA ARG A 25 5.54 -0.88 -3.62
C ARG A 25 4.35 -1.42 -2.81
N GLU A 26 4.10 -2.72 -2.86
CA GLU A 26 3.05 -3.36 -2.06
C GLU A 26 3.49 -3.48 -0.60
N TRP A 27 4.77 -3.78 -0.35
CA TRP A 27 5.39 -3.70 0.97
C TRP A 27 5.28 -2.29 1.56
N GLU A 28 5.63 -1.24 0.80
CA GLU A 28 5.45 0.15 1.25
C GLU A 28 4.01 0.43 1.70
N VAL A 29 3.00 -0.02 0.94
CA VAL A 29 1.59 0.11 1.35
C VAL A 29 1.30 -0.68 2.63
N LEU A 30 1.70 -1.96 2.70
CA LEU A 30 1.47 -2.81 3.89
C LEU A 30 2.09 -2.24 5.16
N LEU A 31 3.32 -1.72 5.06
CA LEU A 31 4.04 -1.08 6.17
C LEU A 31 3.23 0.07 6.74
N LEU A 32 2.69 0.93 5.87
CA LEU A 32 1.91 2.10 6.28
C LEU A 32 0.50 1.70 6.76
N LEU A 33 -0.12 0.68 6.16
CA LEU A 33 -1.39 0.13 6.65
C LEU A 33 -1.27 -0.44 8.07
N ARG A 34 -0.13 -1.06 8.41
CA ARG A 34 0.16 -1.58 9.76
C ARG A 34 0.38 -0.48 10.79
N GLN A 35 0.79 0.71 10.37
CA GLN A 35 0.87 1.90 11.21
C GLN A 35 -0.52 2.50 11.49
N GLY A 36 -1.59 1.92 10.96
CA GLY A 36 -2.96 2.42 11.13
C GLY A 36 -3.37 3.50 10.13
N LEU A 37 -2.52 3.82 9.14
CA LEU A 37 -2.81 4.88 8.19
C LEU A 37 -3.95 4.51 7.23
N GLU A 38 -4.68 5.53 6.82
CA GLU A 38 -5.73 5.47 5.81
C GLU A 38 -5.16 5.62 4.39
N ASP A 39 -5.92 5.20 3.37
CA ASP A 39 -5.49 5.22 1.97
C ASP A 39 -5.01 6.60 1.50
N ASP A 40 -5.65 7.67 1.99
CA ASP A 40 -5.30 9.05 1.66
C ASP A 40 -3.98 9.50 2.28
N GLU A 41 -3.68 9.07 3.51
CA GLU A 41 -2.42 9.35 4.19
C GLU A 41 -1.27 8.57 3.55
N ILE A 42 -1.51 7.30 3.22
CA ILE A 42 -0.59 6.44 2.48
C ILE A 42 -0.27 7.06 1.12
N ALA A 43 -1.31 7.53 0.42
CA ALA A 43 -1.17 8.18 -0.88
C ALA A 43 -0.28 9.42 -0.81
N ARG A 44 -0.50 10.30 0.19
CA ARG A 44 0.34 11.47 0.43
C ARG A 44 1.79 11.09 0.69
N ARG A 45 2.03 10.10 1.56
CA ARG A 45 3.37 9.66 1.97
C ARG A 45 4.14 8.97 0.84
N MET A 46 3.44 8.29 -0.06
CA MET A 46 4.01 7.61 -1.24
C MET A 46 4.05 8.50 -2.50
N GLY A 47 3.47 9.70 -2.49
CA GLY A 47 3.38 10.58 -3.65
C GLY A 47 2.48 10.04 -4.78
N ILE A 48 1.44 9.28 -4.43
CA ILE A 48 0.47 8.68 -5.38
C ILE A 48 -0.96 9.07 -5.02
N THR A 49 -1.97 8.52 -5.72
CA THR A 49 -3.38 8.74 -5.40
C THR A 49 -3.94 7.64 -4.49
N ALA A 50 -4.95 7.95 -3.67
CA ALA A 50 -5.65 6.94 -2.86
C ALA A 50 -6.24 5.80 -3.71
N SER A 51 -6.70 6.10 -4.93
CA SER A 51 -7.14 5.07 -5.88
C SER A 51 -6.01 4.13 -6.30
N THR A 52 -4.79 4.66 -6.45
CA THR A 52 -3.59 3.85 -6.73
C THR A 52 -3.25 2.95 -5.54
N VAL A 53 -3.35 3.45 -4.31
CA VAL A 53 -3.17 2.66 -3.08
C VAL A 53 -4.17 1.49 -3.03
N ARG A 54 -5.47 1.76 -3.21
CA ARG A 54 -6.51 0.72 -3.29
C ARG A 54 -6.22 -0.30 -4.39
N GLY A 55 -5.71 0.16 -5.52
CA GLY A 55 -5.26 -0.71 -6.61
C GLY A 55 -4.11 -1.64 -6.21
N HIS A 56 -3.12 -1.15 -5.45
CA HIS A 56 -2.06 -1.98 -4.90
C HIS A 56 -2.60 -3.03 -3.92
N ILE A 57 -3.47 -2.63 -3.00
CA ILE A 57 -4.11 -3.53 -2.01
C ILE A 57 -4.94 -4.60 -2.72
N TYR A 58 -5.77 -4.21 -3.69
CA TYR A 58 -6.59 -5.13 -4.46
C TYR A 58 -5.75 -6.16 -5.22
N ARG A 59 -4.69 -5.75 -5.92
CA ARG A 59 -3.83 -6.68 -6.65
C ARG A 59 -3.10 -7.65 -5.76
N LEU A 60 -2.63 -7.17 -4.61
CA LEU A 60 -1.97 -8.03 -3.65
C LEU A 60 -2.94 -9.07 -3.09
N ARG A 61 -4.16 -8.64 -2.74
CA ARG A 61 -5.24 -9.54 -2.29
C ARG A 61 -5.65 -10.55 -3.35
N ASP A 62 -5.88 -10.09 -4.58
CA ASP A 62 -6.26 -10.93 -5.72
C ASP A 62 -5.19 -12.01 -6.00
N ARG A 63 -3.91 -11.61 -6.01
CA ARG A 63 -2.78 -12.52 -6.22
C ARG A 63 -2.57 -13.52 -5.09
N LEU A 64 -2.90 -13.15 -3.86
CA LEU A 64 -2.75 -14.01 -2.68
C LEU A 64 -4.05 -14.75 -2.30
N GLY A 65 -5.16 -14.53 -3.01
CA GLY A 65 -6.47 -15.09 -2.69
C GLY A 65 -7.05 -14.61 -1.34
N ILE A 66 -6.72 -13.38 -0.92
CA ILE A 66 -7.07 -12.84 0.39
C ILE A 66 -8.35 -11.98 0.30
N ALA A 67 -9.32 -12.28 1.16
CA ALA A 67 -10.64 -11.69 1.06
C ALA A 67 -10.72 -10.29 1.66
N SER A 68 -9.82 -9.90 2.57
CA SER A 68 -9.97 -8.65 3.32
C SER A 68 -8.64 -7.99 3.72
N ARG A 69 -8.68 -6.67 4.00
CA ARG A 69 -7.51 -5.89 4.47
C ARG A 69 -6.97 -6.44 5.79
N ALA A 70 -7.84 -6.83 6.71
CA ALA A 70 -7.42 -7.40 7.99
C ALA A 70 -6.69 -8.73 7.79
N GLU A 71 -7.25 -9.63 6.98
CA GLU A 71 -6.62 -10.91 6.64
C GLU A 71 -5.28 -10.71 5.92
N LEU A 72 -5.15 -9.67 5.10
CA LEU A 72 -3.90 -9.29 4.45
C LEU A 72 -2.79 -9.00 5.47
N LEU A 73 -3.12 -8.27 6.54
CA LEU A 73 -2.16 -7.94 7.59
C LEU A 73 -1.80 -9.16 8.44
N GLN A 74 -2.71 -10.13 8.59
CA GLN A 74 -2.48 -11.36 9.35
C GLN A 74 -1.67 -12.40 8.57
N ARG A 75 -1.98 -12.60 7.29
CA ARG A 75 -1.37 -13.65 6.44
C ARG A 75 0.04 -13.33 5.99
N ILE A 76 0.40 -12.04 5.92
CA ILE A 76 1.72 -11.61 5.44
C ILE A 76 2.66 -11.49 6.64
N PRO A 77 3.67 -12.36 6.78
CA PRO A 77 4.63 -12.29 7.89
C PRO A 77 5.46 -10.99 7.78
N TRP A 78 5.64 -10.29 8.90
CA TRP A 78 6.46 -9.07 8.94
C TRP A 78 7.94 -9.36 8.66
N GLU A 79 8.37 -10.56 9.04
CA GLU A 79 9.74 -11.05 9.02
C GLU A 79 10.29 -11.14 7.60
N GLN A 80 9.40 -11.21 6.60
CA GLN A 80 9.74 -11.20 5.18
C GLN A 80 9.83 -9.79 4.60
N CYS A 81 9.57 -8.74 5.38
CA CYS A 81 9.72 -7.37 4.92
C CYS A 81 11.21 -7.05 4.71
N PRO A 82 11.63 -6.62 3.51
CA PRO A 82 13.00 -6.21 3.27
C PRO A 82 13.44 -5.11 4.25
N PRO A 83 14.61 -5.23 4.91
CA PRO A 83 15.05 -4.29 5.94
C PRO A 83 15.20 -2.86 5.40
N GLU A 84 15.54 -2.70 4.12
CA GLU A 84 15.61 -1.38 3.47
C GLU A 84 14.25 -0.68 3.38
N LEU A 85 13.15 -1.45 3.30
CA LEU A 85 11.80 -0.89 3.30
C LEU A 85 11.33 -0.60 4.72
N GLN A 86 11.72 -1.42 5.71
CA GLN A 86 11.48 -1.13 7.12
C GLN A 86 12.15 0.19 7.52
N ALA A 87 13.42 0.38 7.13
CA ALA A 87 14.15 1.62 7.35
C ALA A 87 13.47 2.82 6.68
N ARG A 88 13.03 2.68 5.41
CA ARG A 88 12.30 3.74 4.70
C ARG A 88 10.96 4.08 5.36
N ALA A 89 10.20 3.09 5.84
CA ALA A 89 8.95 3.33 6.55
C ALA A 89 9.17 3.98 7.93
N ALA A 90 10.24 3.62 8.63
CA ALA A 90 10.64 4.24 9.90
C ALA A 90 11.13 5.69 9.72
N LEU A 91 11.95 5.95 8.70
CA LEU A 91 12.41 7.29 8.33
C LEU A 91 11.30 8.16 7.76
N ALA A 92 10.30 7.55 7.12
CA ALA A 92 9.18 8.28 6.55
C ALA A 92 8.24 8.85 7.60
N SER A 93 8.44 8.67 8.91
CA SER A 93 7.68 9.41 9.92
C SER A 93 7.82 10.89 9.61
N PRO A 94 6.77 11.63 9.18
CA PRO A 94 6.83 13.05 9.41
C PRO A 94 7.00 13.23 10.92
N PRO A 95 7.73 14.27 11.40
CA PRO A 95 7.56 14.68 12.80
C PRO A 95 6.04 14.74 13.06
N PRO A 96 5.53 14.37 14.26
CA PRO A 96 4.14 14.60 14.57
C PRO A 96 3.88 16.06 14.21
N THR A 97 3.14 16.29 13.13
CA THR A 97 2.56 17.61 12.94
C THR A 97 1.47 17.56 13.98
N THR A 98 1.84 18.00 15.18
CA THR A 98 0.89 18.48 16.18
C THR A 98 0.06 19.52 15.46
N ASP A 99 -1.03 19.05 14.86
CA ASP A 99 -2.17 19.87 14.52
C ASP A 99 -3.25 19.40 15.52
N GLN A 100 -3.10 19.92 16.74
CA GLN A 100 -4.16 20.12 17.72
C GLN A 100 -4.36 21.63 17.81
#